data_AF-A0A401TD95-F1
#
_entry.id   AF-A0A401TD95-F1
#
_cell.length_a   1.000
_cell.length_b   1.000
_cell.length_c   1.000
_cell.angle_alpha   90.00
_cell.angle_beta   90.00
_cell.angle_gamma   90.00
#
_symmetry.space_group_name_H-M   'P 1'
#
loop_
_entity.id
_entity.type
_entity.pdbx_description
1 polymer ?
#
loop_
_entity_poly.entity_id
_entity_poly.type
_entity_poly.pdbx_seq_one_letter_code
_entity_poly.pdbx_strand_id
1 'polypeptide(L)'
;MLSLKGTLILLLLFFSSFFGSIFMLAPFLPVMLLSTSVYRWITDRIVAVWLTLPVALLEMVLGVRVVITGDGFVPGERSVIIMNHRTRLDWMYMWNCLLRYSYLRMEKICLKSSLKSIPGF
;
A
#
# COMPACT_ATOMS: atom_id res chain seq x y z
N MET A 1 7.56 -23.10 -14.54
CA MET A 1 8.33 -22.07 -15.28
C MET A 1 8.07 -20.72 -14.62
N LEU A 2 9.10 -19.92 -14.31
CA LEU A 2 8.90 -18.56 -13.79
C LEU A 2 8.34 -17.65 -14.90
N SER A 3 7.30 -16.90 -14.59
CA SER A 3 6.77 -15.86 -15.49
C SER A 3 7.70 -14.65 -15.49
N LEU A 4 8.22 -14.24 -16.65
CA LEU A 4 9.06 -13.05 -16.77
C LEU A 4 8.38 -11.80 -16.20
N LYS A 5 7.08 -11.63 -16.49
CA LYS A 5 6.27 -10.52 -15.95
C LYS A 5 6.16 -10.60 -14.42
N GLY A 6 5.95 -11.80 -13.88
CA GLY A 6 5.88 -12.02 -12.44
C GLY A 6 7.20 -11.68 -11.75
N THR A 7 8.32 -12.13 -12.31
CA THR A 7 9.68 -11.81 -11.82
C THR A 7 9.93 -10.31 -11.87
N LEU A 8 9.62 -9.65 -12.98
CA LEU A 8 9.78 -8.20 -13.12
C LEU A 8 9.00 -7.44 -12.04
N ILE A 9 7.73 -7.78 -11.83
CA ILE A 9 6.89 -7.13 -10.82
C ILE A 9 7.44 -7.36 -9.42
N LEU A 10 7.88 -8.57 -9.11
CA LEU A 10 8.46 -8.88 -7.80
C LEU A 10 9.72 -8.04 -7.56
N LEU A 11 10.61 -7.93 -8.55
CA LEU A 11 11.81 -7.11 -8.45
C LEU A 11 11.47 -5.62 -8.33
N LEU A 12 10.53 -5.10 -9.13
CA LEU A 12 10.10 -3.71 -9.05
C LEU A 12 9.49 -3.39 -7.69
N LEU A 13 8.60 -4.24 -7.16
CA LEU A 13 8.01 -4.06 -5.85
C LEU A 13 9.06 -4.13 -4.74
N PHE A 14 9.97 -5.10 -4.79
CA PHE A 14 11.04 -5.25 -3.82
C PHE A 14 11.98 -4.04 -3.82
N PHE A 15 12.55 -3.68 -4.97
CA PHE A 15 13.51 -2.57 -5.03
C PHE A 15 12.85 -1.22 -4.77
N SER A 16 11.64 -0.98 -5.27
CA SER A 16 10.94 0.29 -5.00
C SER A 16 10.54 0.43 -3.53
N SER A 17 10.10 -0.65 -2.86
CA SER A 17 9.82 -0.59 -1.41
C SER A 17 11.10 -0.44 -0.59
N PHE A 18 12.15 -1.19 -0.93
CA PHE A 18 13.45 -1.11 -0.26
C PHE A 18 14.05 0.29 -0.36
N PHE A 19 14.23 0.80 -1.58
CA PHE A 19 14.79 2.14 -1.79
C PHE A 19 13.83 3.25 -1.37
N GLY A 20 12.51 3.06 -1.52
CA GLY A 20 11.51 3.99 -0.98
C GLY A 20 11.60 4.12 0.53
N SER A 21 11.81 3.01 1.25
CA SER A 21 11.98 3.05 2.70
C SER A 21 13.26 3.79 3.12
N ILE A 22 14.37 3.58 2.41
CA ILE A 22 15.67 4.19 2.72
C ILE A 22 15.72 5.66 2.33
N PHE A 23 15.29 6.00 1.11
CA PHE A 23 15.51 7.33 0.55
C PHE A 23 14.30 8.24 0.64
N MET A 24 13.08 7.71 0.80
CA MET A 24 11.87 8.51 0.91
C MET A 24 11.32 8.56 2.33
N LEU A 25 11.39 7.47 3.11
CA LEU A 25 10.86 7.44 4.49
C LEU A 25 11.94 7.75 5.55
N ALA A 26 13.12 7.14 5.46
CA ALA A 26 14.15 7.28 6.48
C ALA A 26 14.60 8.73 6.76
N PRO A 27 14.69 9.64 5.76
CA PRO A 27 15.04 11.04 6.01
C PRO A 27 14.08 11.77 6.96
N PHE A 28 12.84 11.27 7.10
CA PHE A 28 11.83 11.85 7.98
C PHE A 28 11.80 11.21 9.37
N LEU A 29 12.61 10.18 9.66
CA LEU A 29 12.67 9.59 11.01
C LEU A 29 12.96 10.60 12.12
N PRO A 30 13.85 11.61 11.95
CA PRO A 30 14.05 12.63 12.98
C PRO A 30 12.77 13.43 13.30
N VAL A 31 11.88 13.62 12.33
CA VAL A 31 10.60 14.32 12.54
C VAL A 31 9.72 13.56 13.53
N MET A 32 9.82 12.23 13.59
CA MET A 32 9.08 11.41 14.55
C MET A 32 9.42 11.77 16.00
N LEU A 33 10.67 12.16 16.28
CA LEU A 33 11.13 12.57 17.61
C LEU A 33 10.57 13.94 18.02
N LEU A 34 10.27 14.80 17.03
CA LEU A 34 9.72 16.14 17.27
C LEU A 34 8.19 16.12 17.33
N SER A 35 7.55 15.41 16.41
CA SER A 35 6.10 15.30 16.33
C SER A 35 5.69 14.05 15.56
N THR A 36 5.07 13.11 16.28
CA THR A 36 4.52 11.89 15.69
C THR A 36 3.37 12.18 14.73
N SER A 37 2.60 13.24 14.96
CA SER A 37 1.49 13.63 14.07
C SER A 37 1.99 14.17 12.74
N VAL A 38 3.01 15.03 12.74
CA VAL A 38 3.62 15.56 11.52
C VAL A 38 4.34 14.45 10.75
N TYR A 39 5.12 13.62 11.45
CA TYR A 39 5.76 12.45 10.85
C TYR A 39 4.75 11.56 10.11
N ARG A 40 3.64 11.21 10.76
CA ARG A 40 2.56 10.42 10.15
C ARG A 40 1.92 11.13 8.96
N TRP A 41 1.64 12.43 9.08
CA TRP A 41 1.03 13.20 8.00
C TRP A 41 1.88 13.20 6.72
N ILE A 42 3.21 13.25 6.86
CA ILE A 42 4.18 13.17 5.76
C ILE A 42 4.26 11.73 5.23
N THR A 43 4.53 10.76 6.09
CA THR A 43 4.78 9.37 5.66
C THR A 43 3.54 8.71 5.06
N ASP A 44 2.34 8.97 5.60
CA ASP A 44 1.08 8.47 5.02
C ASP A 44 0.89 8.96 3.57
N ARG A 45 1.37 10.17 3.21
CA ARG A 45 1.32 10.70 1.83
C ARG A 45 2.36 10.05 0.93
N ILE A 46 3.59 9.90 1.41
CA ILE A 46 4.66 9.24 0.66
C ILE A 46 4.27 7.80 0.32
N VAL A 47 3.77 7.06 1.31
CA VAL A 47 3.30 5.68 1.13
C VAL A 47 2.11 5.64 0.18
N ALA A 48 1.14 6.56 0.30
CA ALA A 48 0.02 6.61 -0.64
C ALA A 48 0.44 6.82 -2.09
N VAL A 49 1.44 7.66 -2.34
CA VAL A 49 2.02 7.82 -3.69
C VAL A 49 2.67 6.52 -4.15
N TRP A 50 3.48 5.87 -3.29
CA TRP A 50 4.09 4.59 -3.63
C TRP A 50 3.06 3.49 -3.92
N LEU A 51 1.94 3.43 -3.19
CA LEU A 51 0.85 2.46 -3.40
C LEU A 51 0.17 2.55 -4.77
N THR A 52 0.35 3.66 -5.50
CA THR A 52 -0.09 3.76 -6.90
C THR A 52 0.72 2.86 -7.84
N LEU A 53 1.98 2.56 -7.50
CA LEU A 53 2.86 1.70 -8.30
C LEU A 53 2.36 0.24 -8.34
N PRO A 54 2.09 -0.45 -7.21
CA PRO A 54 1.47 -1.77 -7.23
C PRO A 54 0.18 -1.82 -8.04
N VAL A 55 -0.68 -0.80 -7.91
CA VAL A 55 -1.92 -0.68 -8.70
C VAL A 55 -1.60 -0.65 -10.20
N ALA A 56 -0.68 0.22 -10.63
CA ALA A 56 -0.27 0.31 -12.03
C ALA A 56 0.37 -0.99 -12.53
N LEU A 57 1.20 -1.67 -11.73
CA LEU A 57 1.80 -2.95 -12.11
C LEU A 57 0.73 -4.04 -12.33
N LEU A 58 -0.31 -4.08 -11.49
CA LEU A 58 -1.41 -5.02 -11.64
C LEU A 58 -2.18 -4.78 -12.95
N GLU A 59 -2.60 -3.54 -13.20
CA GLU A 59 -3.45 -3.25 -14.35
C GLU A 59 -2.68 -3.15 -15.67
N MET A 60 -1.55 -2.44 -15.67
CA MET A 60 -0.82 -2.13 -16.90
C MET A 60 0.17 -3.22 -17.33
N VAL A 61 0.84 -3.89 -16.37
CA VAL A 61 1.84 -4.91 -16.70
C VAL A 61 1.23 -6.31 -16.78
N LEU A 62 0.41 -6.67 -15.79
CA LEU A 62 -0.31 -7.95 -15.81
C LEU A 62 -1.58 -7.94 -16.66
N GLY A 63 -2.07 -6.76 -17.06
CA GLY A 63 -3.29 -6.65 -17.88
C GLY A 63 -4.55 -7.02 -17.09
N VAL A 64 -4.51 -6.93 -15.76
CA VAL A 64 -5.65 -7.28 -14.92
C VAL A 64 -6.71 -6.20 -15.04
N ARG A 65 -7.90 -6.58 -15.47
CA ARG A 65 -9.07 -5.70 -15.44
C ARG A 65 -9.73 -5.79 -14.07
N VAL A 66 -9.64 -4.70 -13.29
CA VAL A 66 -10.35 -4.58 -12.02
C VAL A 66 -11.74 -3.99 -12.26
N VAL A 67 -12.77 -4.67 -11.78
CA VAL A 67 -14.16 -4.21 -11.83
C VAL A 67 -14.63 -4.03 -10.39
N ILE A 68 -15.13 -2.83 -10.08
CA ILE A 68 -15.62 -2.46 -8.75
C ILE A 68 -17.09 -2.11 -8.90
N THR A 69 -17.93 -2.69 -8.05
CA THR A 69 -19.40 -2.57 -8.08
C THR A 69 -19.93 -2.49 -6.66
N GLY A 70 -21.10 -1.86 -6.49
CA GLY A 70 -21.71 -1.62 -5.19
C GLY A 70 -21.63 -0.15 -4.78
N ASP A 71 -21.98 0.13 -3.53
CA ASP A 71 -21.99 1.48 -3.00
C ASP A 71 -20.57 2.03 -2.78
N GLY A 72 -20.41 3.33 -2.95
CA GLY A 72 -19.16 4.04 -2.70
C GLY A 72 -18.90 4.25 -1.20
N PHE A 73 -17.66 4.59 -0.86
CA PHE A 73 -17.32 5.01 0.51
C PHE A 73 -17.90 6.39 0.82
N VAL A 74 -18.42 6.56 2.04
CA VAL A 74 -18.85 7.87 2.54
C VAL A 74 -17.62 8.66 3.00
N PRO A 75 -17.32 9.83 2.41
CA PRO A 75 -16.17 10.63 2.81
C PRO A 75 -16.23 11.05 4.29
N GLY A 76 -15.14 10.84 5.01
CA GLY A 76 -15.02 11.25 6.42
C GLY A 76 -15.47 10.20 7.44
N GLU A 77 -16.13 9.13 7.01
CA GLU A 77 -16.51 8.03 7.90
C GLU A 77 -15.35 7.06 8.15
N ARG A 78 -15.36 6.42 9.32
CA ARG A 78 -14.44 5.33 9.65
C ARG A 78 -15.08 4.02 9.20
N SER A 79 -14.46 3.36 8.24
CA SER A 79 -14.95 2.08 7.71
C SER A 79 -14.02 0.94 8.13
N VAL A 80 -14.62 -0.24 8.41
CA VAL A 80 -13.88 -1.50 8.52
C VAL A 80 -14.15 -2.30 7.25
N ILE A 81 -13.11 -2.56 6.46
CA ILE A 81 -13.21 -3.36 5.25
C ILE A 81 -12.92 -4.81 5.61
N ILE A 82 -13.90 -5.69 5.38
CA ILE A 82 -13.75 -7.14 5.53
C ILE A 82 -13.69 -7.72 4.12
N MET A 83 -12.60 -8.43 3.82
CA MET A 83 -12.39 -9.01 2.50
C MET A 83 -11.97 -10.48 2.61
N ASN A 84 -12.40 -11.27 1.64
CA ASN A 84 -11.86 -12.62 1.47
C ASN A 84 -10.36 -12.53 1.15
N HIS A 85 -9.55 -13.41 1.75
CA HIS A 85 -8.10 -13.44 1.52
C HIS A 85 -7.69 -14.73 0.79
N ARG A 86 -7.89 -14.77 -0.53
CA ARG A 86 -7.65 -15.94 -1.37
C ARG A 86 -6.24 -15.98 -1.96
N THR A 87 -5.61 -14.82 -2.17
CA THR A 87 -4.32 -14.73 -2.87
C THR A 87 -3.34 -13.78 -2.19
N ARG A 88 -2.06 -13.89 -2.53
CA ARG A 88 -1.03 -12.95 -2.05
C ARG A 88 -1.13 -11.56 -2.67
N LEU A 89 -2.00 -11.36 -3.67
CA LEU A 89 -2.20 -10.08 -4.36
C LEU A 89 -3.41 -9.31 -3.83
N ASP A 90 -4.09 -9.81 -2.81
CA ASP A 90 -5.38 -9.24 -2.36
C ASP A 90 -5.27 -7.78 -1.92
N TRP A 91 -4.12 -7.39 -1.38
CA TRP A 91 -3.85 -6.00 -1.05
C TRP A 91 -3.86 -5.10 -2.29
N MET A 92 -3.33 -5.57 -3.43
CA MET A 92 -3.33 -4.79 -4.67
C MET A 92 -4.74 -4.59 -5.23
N TYR A 93 -5.65 -5.55 -5.02
CA TYR A 93 -7.07 -5.36 -5.36
C TYR A 93 -7.75 -4.35 -4.43
N MET A 94 -7.45 -4.39 -3.13
CA MET A 94 -7.95 -3.41 -2.16
C MET A 94 -7.45 -1.99 -2.52
N TRP A 95 -6.17 -1.83 -2.80
CA TRP A 95 -5.59 -0.54 -3.19
C TRP A 95 -6.19 0.01 -4.48
N ASN A 96 -6.53 -0.85 -5.43
CA ASN A 96 -7.26 -0.44 -6.64
C ASN A 96 -8.64 0.16 -6.33
N CYS A 97 -9.34 -0.40 -5.34
CA CYS A 97 -10.61 0.13 -4.86
C CYS A 97 -10.42 1.47 -4.16
N LEU A 98 -9.48 1.53 -3.21
CA LEU A 98 -9.20 2.73 -2.43
C LEU A 98 -8.66 3.87 -3.29
N LEU A 99 -7.89 3.60 -4.35
CA LEU A 99 -7.40 4.63 -5.26
C LEU A 99 -8.54 5.33 -6.02
N ARG A 100 -9.63 4.62 -6.32
CA ARG A 100 -10.76 5.15 -7.12
C ARG A 100 -11.89 5.72 -6.30
N TYR A 101 -12.16 5.11 -5.13
CA TYR A 101 -13.36 5.39 -4.36
C TYR A 101 -13.06 5.86 -2.93
N SER A 102 -11.79 6.01 -2.52
CA SER A 102 -11.42 6.44 -1.17
C SER A 102 -10.03 7.12 -1.15
N TYR A 103 -9.34 7.09 0.00
CA TYR A 103 -8.01 7.64 0.19
C TYR A 103 -7.02 6.55 0.60
N LEU A 104 -6.06 6.21 -0.29
CA LEU A 104 -4.97 5.28 0.02
C LEU A 104 -4.21 5.65 1.30
N ARG A 105 -3.99 6.94 1.56
CA ARG A 105 -3.26 7.43 2.74
C ARG A 105 -3.90 7.09 4.07
N MET A 106 -5.20 6.79 4.09
CA MET A 106 -5.97 6.57 5.33
C MET A 106 -6.09 5.09 5.69
N GLU A 107 -5.67 4.20 4.79
CA GLU A 107 -5.71 2.75 5.00
C GLU A 107 -4.85 2.33 6.20
N LYS A 108 -5.36 1.39 6.99
CA LYS A 108 -4.60 0.68 8.03
C LYS A 108 -4.93 -0.82 7.94
N ILE A 109 -3.88 -1.64 7.89
CA ILE A 109 -4.00 -3.09 7.74
C ILE A 109 -3.74 -3.76 9.10
N CYS A 110 -4.58 -4.74 9.46
CA CYS A 110 -4.31 -5.61 10.60
C CYS A 110 -3.21 -6.61 10.23
N LEU A 111 -2.06 -6.48 10.88
CA LEU A 111 -0.88 -7.31 10.65
C LEU A 111 -0.75 -8.43 11.71
N LYS A 112 -0.02 -9.50 11.35
CA LYS A 112 0.27 -10.61 12.27
C LYS A 112 1.08 -10.12 13.48
N SER A 113 0.79 -10.67 14.66
CA SER A 113 1.47 -10.31 15.91
C SER A 113 2.99 -10.51 15.87
N SER A 114 3.46 -11.49 15.10
CA SER A 114 4.89 -11.77 14.89
C SER A 114 5.66 -10.60 14.29
N LEU A 115 4.99 -9.65 13.63
CA LEU A 115 5.64 -8.47 13.06
C LEU A 115 5.96 -7.40 14.11
N LYS A 116 5.33 -7.44 15.29
CA LYS A 116 5.58 -6.47 16.37
C LYS A 116 7.01 -6.49 16.90
N SER A 117 7.74 -7.59 16.70
CA SER A 117 9.13 -7.71 17.13
C SER A 117 10.14 -7.24 16.09
N ILE A 118 9.71 -6.81 14.91
CA ILE A 118 10.60 -6.39 13.82
C ILE A 118 10.72 -4.85 13.86
N PRO A 119 11.93 -4.30 14.03
CA PRO A 119 12.13 -2.86 13.96
C PRO A 119 11.62 -2.28 12.64
N GLY A 120 10.78 -1.25 12.73
CA GLY A 120 10.13 -0.61 11.57
C GLY A 120 8.71 -1.13 11.26
N PHE A 121 8.23 -2.13 11.99
CA PHE A 121 6.83 -2.60 11.98
C PHE A 121 6.08 -2.28 13.28
#